data_AF-K1SGX7-F1
#
_entry.id   AF-K1SGX7-F1
#
_cell.length_a   1.000
_cell.length_b   1.000
_cell.length_c   1.000
_cell.angle_alpha   90.00
_cell.angle_beta   90.00
_cell.angle_gamma   90.00
#
_symmetry.space_group_name_H-M   'P 1'
#
loop_
_entity.id
_entity.type
_entity.pdbx_description
1 polymer ?
#
loop_
_entity_poly.entity_id
_entity_poly.type
_entity_poly.pdbx_seq_one_letter_code
_entity_poly.pdbx_strand_id
1 'polypeptide(L)' 'MPAEGCYLYDTRSSIVSLPAGKIAVISGLKEYIVVDTDDVLMVCPRSEEQNIKKFIDEVKFHNGDKHI' A
#
# COMPACT_ATOMS: atom_id res chain seq x y z
N MET A 1 -14.72 -14.23 -5.01
CA MET A 1 -15.17 -12.82 -4.98
C MET A 1 -14.01 -12.01 -4.40
N PRO A 2 -13.60 -10.87 -5.01
CA PRO A 2 -12.60 -10.01 -4.40
C PRO A 2 -13.08 -9.60 -2.99
N ALA A 3 -12.14 -9.49 -2.05
CA ALA A 3 -12.45 -8.90 -0.74
C ALA A 3 -13.13 -7.55 -0.96
N GLU A 4 -14.26 -7.30 -0.27
CA GLU A 4 -15.07 -6.09 -0.45
C GLU A 4 -14.17 -4.84 -0.48
N GLY A 5 -14.23 -4.08 -1.58
CA GLY A 5 -13.47 -2.84 -1.74
C GLY A 5 -12.17 -2.91 -2.54
N CYS A 6 -11.71 -4.07 -3.03
CA CYS A 6 -10.50 -4.14 -3.85
C CYS A 6 -10.75 -4.69 -5.26
N TYR A 7 -10.62 -3.83 -6.28
CA TYR A 7 -10.78 -4.18 -7.69
C TYR A 7 -9.41 -4.30 -8.36
N LEU A 8 -9.04 -5.52 -8.75
CA LEU A 8 -7.76 -5.84 -9.36
C LEU A 8 -7.93 -6.24 -10.83
N TYR A 9 -7.24 -5.55 -11.73
CA TYR A 9 -7.22 -5.81 -13.19
C TYR A 9 -5.79 -6.11 -13.65
N ASP A 10 -5.56 -7.15 -14.45
CA ASP A 10 -4.22 -7.60 -14.89
C ASP A 10 -3.12 -7.57 -13.80
N THR A 11 -3.51 -7.83 -12.57
CA THR A 11 -2.62 -7.77 -11.40
C THR A 11 -2.21 -9.17 -11.01
N ARG A 12 -0.91 -9.41 -10.81
CA ARG A 12 -0.38 -10.74 -10.47
C ARG A 12 0.64 -10.68 -9.35
N SER A 13 0.56 -11.65 -8.44
CA SER A 13 1.53 -11.79 -7.34
C SER A 13 1.72 -10.53 -6.48
N SER A 14 0.69 -9.67 -6.43
CA SER A 14 0.71 -8.42 -5.69
C SER A 14 -0.10 -8.55 -4.40
N ILE A 15 0.36 -7.88 -3.34
CA ILE A 15 -0.29 -7.84 -2.02
C ILE A 15 -0.94 -6.47 -1.88
N VAL A 16 -2.20 -6.43 -1.47
CA VAL A 16 -2.94 -5.17 -1.28
C VAL A 16 -3.58 -5.18 0.09
N SER A 17 -3.21 -4.20 0.92
CA SER A 17 -3.77 -3.95 2.25
C SER A 17 -4.43 -2.59 2.25
N LEU A 18 -5.72 -2.55 2.57
CA LEU A 18 -6.54 -1.33 2.57
C LEU A 18 -7.21 -1.17 3.94
N PRO A 19 -7.46 0.06 4.40
CA PRO A 19 -8.26 0.30 5.58
C PRO A 19 -9.73 -0.03 5.31
N ALA A 20 -10.48 -0.33 6.37
CA ALA A 20 -11.89 -0.70 6.25
C ALA A 20 -12.72 0.43 5.61
N GLY A 21 -13.62 0.08 4.69
CA GLY A 21 -14.51 1.05 4.03
C GLY A 21 -13.89 1.82 2.87
N LYS A 22 -12.61 1.59 2.54
CA LYS A 22 -11.95 2.22 1.38
C LYS A 22 -12.02 1.32 0.15
N ILE A 23 -12.27 1.94 -1.01
CA ILE A 23 -12.27 1.25 -2.30
C ILE A 23 -10.98 1.56 -3.05
N ALA A 24 -10.27 0.52 -3.50
CA ALA A 24 -9.11 0.64 -4.37
C ALA A 24 -9.35 -0.05 -5.71
N VAL A 25 -8.84 0.58 -6.77
CA VAL A 25 -8.82 0.03 -8.13
C VAL A 25 -7.37 0.01 -8.59
N ILE A 26 -6.84 -1.18 -8.86
CA ILE A 26 -5.44 -1.39 -9.21
C ILE A 26 -5.39 -2.18 -10.52
N SER A 27 -4.64 -1.68 -11.50
CA SER A 27 -4.51 -2.30 -12.80
C SER A 27 -3.05 -2.44 -13.23
N GLY A 28 -2.67 -3.61 -13.77
CA GLY A 28 -1.36 -3.86 -14.36
C GLY A 28 -0.20 -4.04 -13.37
N LEU A 29 -0.48 -4.16 -12.07
CA LEU A 29 0.54 -4.23 -11.02
C LEU A 29 1.04 -5.68 -10.84
N LYS A 30 2.36 -5.91 -10.98
CA LYS A 30 2.95 -7.27 -10.93
C LYS A 30 4.08 -7.35 -9.92
N GLU A 31 3.92 -8.20 -8.92
CA GLU A 31 4.88 -8.36 -7.82
C GLU A 31 5.10 -7.08 -7.02
N TYR A 32 4.03 -6.39 -6.68
CA TYR A 32 4.06 -5.20 -5.83
C TYR A 32 3.28 -5.38 -4.54
N ILE A 33 3.60 -4.55 -3.56
CA ILE A 33 2.91 -4.44 -2.29
C ILE A 33 2.32 -3.04 -2.24
N VAL A 34 0.99 -2.98 -2.10
CA VAL A 34 0.22 -1.76 -1.89
C VAL A 34 -0.29 -1.81 -0.47
N VAL A 35 0.14 -0.87 0.37
CA VAL A 35 -0.34 -0.72 1.73
C VAL A 35 -0.92 0.68 1.87
N ASP A 36 -2.20 0.74 2.17
CA ASP A 36 -2.92 1.95 2.45
C ASP A 36 -3.27 1.95 3.94
N THR A 37 -2.85 3.00 4.63
CA THR A 37 -3.12 3.28 6.04
C THR A 37 -3.71 4.68 6.13
N ASP A 38 -4.25 5.06 7.28
CA ASP A 38 -4.91 6.37 7.45
C ASP A 38 -3.99 7.56 7.09
N ASP A 39 -2.68 7.43 7.36
CA ASP A 39 -1.70 8.49 7.15
C ASP A 39 -0.84 8.32 5.88
N VAL A 40 -0.70 7.09 5.38
CA VAL A 40 0.29 6.75 4.36
C VAL A 40 -0.26 5.73 3.36
N LEU A 41 -0.13 6.07 2.07
CA LEU A 41 -0.23 5.12 0.96
C LEU A 41 1.17 4.76 0.48
N MET A 42 1.52 3.48 0.55
CA MET A 42 2.79 2.92 0.12
C MET A 42 2.57 1.95 -1.04
N VAL A 43 3.37 2.11 -2.10
CA VAL A 43 3.41 1.21 -3.24
C VAL A 43 4.87 0.88 -3.54
N CYS A 44 5.28 -0.37 -3.31
CA CYS A 44 6.66 -0.80 -3.55
C CYS A 44 6.72 -2.20 -4.18
N PRO A 45 7.82 -2.54 -4.88
CA PRO A 45 8.05 -3.91 -5.33
C PRO A 45 8.08 -4.89 -4.15
N ARG A 46 7.62 -6.12 -4.39
CA ARG A 46 7.62 -7.19 -3.38
C ARG A 46 9.03 -7.57 -2.93
N SER A 47 10.04 -7.37 -3.78
CA SER A 47 11.45 -7.54 -3.39
C SER A 47 11.86 -6.64 -2.21
N GLU A 48 11.15 -5.54 -2.00
CA GLU A 48 11.43 -4.57 -0.93
C GLU A 48 10.57 -4.78 0.32
N GLU A 49 9.87 -5.92 0.41
CA GLU A 49 9.00 -6.26 1.55
C GLU A 49 9.70 -6.09 2.91
N GLN A 50 11.00 -6.43 3.00
CA GLN A 50 11.79 -6.28 4.21
C GLN A 50 12.06 -4.82 4.60
N ASN A 51 12.04 -3.91 3.62
CA ASN A 51 12.28 -2.48 3.82
C ASN A 51 10.99 -1.69 4.07
N ILE A 52 9.81 -2.30 3.95
CA ILE A 52 8.51 -1.64 4.18
C ILE A 52 8.48 -0.88 5.51
N LYS A 53 8.91 -1.52 6.60
CA LYS A 53 8.95 -0.88 7.92
C LYS A 53 9.85 0.35 7.93
N LYS A 54 11.02 0.27 7.30
CA LYS A 54 11.95 1.40 7.19
C LYS A 54 11.35 2.55 6.40
N PHE A 55 10.69 2.27 5.27
CA PHE A 55 10.03 3.33 4.49
C PHE A 55 8.92 4.01 5.27
N ILE A 56 8.09 3.25 5.99
CA ILE A 56 7.03 3.81 6.83
C ILE A 56 7.63 4.64 7.98
N ASP A 57 8.66 4.12 8.65
CA ASP A 57 9.33 4.82 9.75
C ASP A 57 10.03 6.10 9.26
N GLU A 58 10.69 6.07 8.10
CA GLU A 58 11.31 7.23 7.47
C GLU A 58 10.28 8.28 7.06
N VAL A 59 9.16 7.88 6.46
CA VAL A 59 8.06 8.81 6.12
C VAL A 59 7.46 9.42 7.39
N LYS A 60 7.23 8.62 8.44
CA LYS A 60 6.75 9.12 9.73
C LYS A 60 7.75 10.06 10.41
N PHE A 61 9.04 9.78 10.29
CA PHE A 61 10.11 10.61 10.83
C PHE A 61 10.26 11.93 10.04
N HIS A 62 10.26 11.87 8.70
CA HIS A 62 10.35 13.05 7.84
C HIS A 62 9.10 13.93 7.89
N ASN A 63 7.92 13.33 8.02
CA ASN A 63 6.66 14.07 8.17
C ASN A 63 6.38 14.44 9.64
N GLY A 64 7.31 14.17 10.56
CA GLY A 64 7.17 14.20 12.01
C GLY A 64 6.88 15.54 12.70
N ASP A 65 6.30 16.53 12.02
CA ASP A 65 5.78 17.78 12.62
C ASP A 65 4.94 18.63 11.63
N LYS A 66 4.29 18.02 10.62
CA LYS A 66 3.52 18.76 9.60
C LYS A 66 2.05 18.39 9.44
N HIS A 67 1.47 17.79 10.46
CA HIS A 67 0.01 17.81 10.65
C HIS A 67 -0.28 18.49 12.00
N ILE A 68 -0.30 19.82 11.99
CA ILE A 68 -1.05 20.64 12.94
C ILE A 68 -2.24 21.21 12.16
#